data_AF-A0AA46VYY3-F1
#
_entry.id   AF-A0AA46VYY3-F1
#
_cell.length_a   1.000
_cell.length_b   1.000
_cell.length_c   1.000
_cell.angle_alpha   90.00
_cell.angle_beta   90.00
_cell.angle_gamma   90.00
#
_symmetry.space_group_name_H-M   'P 1'
#
loop_
_entity.id
_entity.type
_entity.pdbx_description
1 polymer ?
#
loop_
_entity_poly.entity_id
_entity_poly.type
_entity_poly.pdbx_seq_one_letter_code
_entity_poly.pdbx_strand_id
1 'polypeptide(L)'
;MTDSTPKQELALPVVADLMADDSRWDETGLLPASMATSPLRIEVPAWGYTPKPNERFYLNILWDEKLLDRRELDGEVPTLPANDLIFDIPVAQLTQGAHELHYVVVNSDGNSNDSLRQIVTVDVIAPVLNAASGQLEFDTATITEQYLHDHDNKVIGIVPAYSGGKAGDVVTWYWSENAFNFSDADVVSTRILEREEVGKPVALEFGGDMILSRQDGTRYAFYRLRDRAGNLSPYSHPFELEVKAQPAPRVLPPPRVTQATGSAATSTLDPINAIHGATVTIPDDAVIRAGETVSVQWAEPKSVGSYLTPKKDAREFTIPSTCIAQHFGKSIPVYYEVHESGVADPHISNTHTLRVSTISGFPVVQCDKVSGGRLSLSSIADGGRALFTLGSWPFMDTSQFINIQVVGLSVGGQNLTIDVLKESPVPHVADTIDVGHITKTDLQRFKTGGLLEVRTKVSFDEKVSWLPFGSLRPTLSN
;
A
#
# COMPACT_ATOMS: atom_id res chain seq x y z
N MET A 1 24.97 -59.47 58.58
CA MET A 1 24.71 -59.73 57.16
C MET A 1 24.15 -58.45 56.59
N THR A 2 24.97 -57.73 55.84
CA THR A 2 24.59 -56.50 55.14
C THR A 2 23.95 -56.92 53.82
N ASP A 3 22.62 -57.04 53.82
CA ASP A 3 21.86 -57.28 52.59
C ASP A 3 21.70 -55.93 51.88
N SER A 4 22.65 -55.59 51.02
CA SER A 4 22.59 -54.40 50.18
C SER A 4 21.81 -54.75 48.92
N THR A 5 20.49 -54.74 49.02
CA THR A 5 19.63 -54.73 47.82
C THR A 5 20.00 -53.47 47.01
N PRO A 6 20.32 -53.56 45.72
CA PRO A 6 20.67 -52.38 44.93
C PRO A 6 19.49 -51.41 44.92
N LYS A 7 19.73 -50.16 45.34
CA LYS A 7 18.73 -49.09 45.24
C LYS A 7 18.35 -48.90 43.77
N GLN A 8 17.06 -48.98 43.49
CA GLN A 8 16.50 -48.65 42.19
C GLN A 8 16.26 -47.14 42.16
N GLU A 9 16.82 -46.45 41.15
CA GLU A 9 16.47 -45.04 40.88
C GLU A 9 15.11 -45.00 40.17
N LEU A 10 14.16 -44.25 40.72
CA LEU A 10 12.80 -44.14 40.18
C LEU A 10 12.69 -42.91 39.27
N ALA A 11 11.75 -42.95 38.31
CA ALA A 11 11.51 -41.82 37.41
C ALA A 11 11.02 -40.59 38.19
N LEU A 12 11.29 -39.38 37.68
CA LEU A 12 10.79 -38.15 38.28
C LEU A 12 9.24 -38.11 38.29
N PRO A 13 8.62 -37.51 39.31
CA PRO A 13 7.19 -37.23 39.28
C PRO A 13 6.83 -36.28 38.13
N VAL A 14 5.68 -36.52 37.50
CA VAL A 14 5.19 -35.79 36.33
C VAL A 14 4.29 -34.65 36.76
N VAL A 15 4.59 -33.45 36.24
CA VAL A 15 3.79 -32.24 36.40
C VAL A 15 3.42 -31.76 34.99
N ALA A 16 2.23 -32.12 34.51
CA ALA A 16 1.83 -31.91 33.11
C ALA A 16 1.70 -30.42 32.73
N ASP A 17 1.50 -29.55 33.70
CA ASP A 17 1.22 -28.13 33.51
C ASP A 17 2.48 -27.25 33.41
N LEU A 18 3.68 -27.83 33.53
CA LEU A 18 4.93 -27.07 33.37
C LEU A 18 5.10 -26.60 31.92
N MET A 19 5.56 -25.36 31.78
CA MET A 19 5.95 -24.80 30.49
C MET A 19 7.19 -25.53 29.96
N ALA A 20 7.29 -25.66 28.64
CA ALA A 20 8.46 -26.26 28.01
C ALA A 20 9.74 -25.46 28.31
N ASP A 21 10.79 -26.18 28.67
CA ASP A 21 12.11 -25.60 28.89
C ASP A 21 12.80 -25.28 27.55
N ASP A 22 13.45 -24.12 27.48
CA ASP A 22 14.20 -23.67 26.32
C ASP A 22 15.43 -22.91 26.80
N SER A 23 16.60 -23.20 26.20
CA SER A 23 17.88 -22.56 26.48
C SER A 23 17.90 -21.04 26.31
N ARG A 24 16.91 -20.49 25.59
CA ARG A 24 16.72 -19.04 25.47
C ARG A 24 16.33 -18.38 26.78
N TRP A 25 15.70 -19.12 27.70
CA TRP A 25 15.17 -18.59 28.96
C TRP A 25 16.03 -18.98 30.16
N ASP A 26 15.94 -18.19 31.23
CA ASP A 26 16.73 -18.39 32.44
C ASP A 26 16.09 -19.39 33.42
N GLU A 27 14.83 -19.79 33.19
CA GLU A 27 14.06 -20.61 34.11
C GLU A 27 13.66 -21.96 33.51
N THR A 28 13.78 -23.01 34.30
CA THR A 28 13.34 -24.37 33.96
C THR A 28 12.20 -24.83 34.87
N GLY A 29 11.34 -25.71 34.36
CA GLY A 29 10.19 -26.23 35.09
C GLY A 29 9.23 -25.12 35.52
N LEU A 30 9.05 -24.08 34.69
CA LEU A 30 8.22 -22.93 35.03
C LEU A 30 6.74 -23.31 35.01
N LEU A 31 6.04 -23.04 36.11
CA LEU A 31 4.60 -23.22 36.21
C LEU A 31 3.87 -21.93 35.78
N PRO A 32 2.86 -21.99 34.89
CA PRO A 32 2.02 -20.83 34.60
C PRO A 32 1.38 -20.30 35.88
N ALA A 33 1.41 -18.98 36.09
CA ALA A 33 0.91 -18.33 37.31
C ALA A 33 -0.57 -18.64 37.59
N SER A 34 -1.38 -18.84 36.55
CA SER A 34 -2.78 -19.27 36.70
C SER A 34 -2.92 -20.62 37.39
N MET A 35 -1.96 -21.53 37.20
CA MET A 35 -1.96 -22.85 37.82
C MET A 35 -1.54 -22.81 39.30
N ALA A 36 -0.85 -21.76 39.74
CA ALA A 36 -0.51 -21.55 41.14
C ALA A 36 -1.70 -21.06 42.00
N THR A 37 -2.90 -20.93 41.42
CA THR A 37 -4.12 -20.48 42.13
C THR A 37 -5.04 -21.63 42.57
N SER A 38 -4.71 -22.87 42.21
CA SER A 38 -5.44 -24.09 42.57
C SER A 38 -4.47 -25.21 42.94
N PRO A 39 -4.90 -26.26 43.66
CA PRO A 39 -4.02 -27.40 43.95
C PRO A 39 -3.39 -27.96 42.67
N LEU A 40 -2.07 -28.11 42.66
CA LEU A 40 -1.31 -28.55 41.47
C LEU A 40 -1.28 -30.07 41.44
N ARG A 41 -1.88 -30.65 40.41
CA ARG A 41 -1.89 -32.10 40.21
C ARG A 41 -0.51 -32.60 39.79
N ILE A 42 -0.07 -33.68 40.44
CA ILE A 42 1.13 -34.42 40.07
C ILE A 42 0.79 -35.90 39.88
N GLU A 43 1.58 -36.57 39.06
CA GLU A 43 1.48 -38.01 38.83
C GLU A 43 2.81 -38.69 39.13
N VAL A 44 2.76 -39.74 39.94
CA VAL A 44 3.93 -40.59 40.22
C VAL A 44 3.97 -41.71 39.17
N PRO A 45 5.04 -41.83 38.35
CA PRO A 45 5.16 -42.94 37.43
C PRO A 45 5.17 -44.28 38.17
N ALA A 46 4.37 -45.24 37.70
CA ALA A 46 4.40 -46.59 38.24
C ALA A 46 5.80 -47.19 38.09
N TRP A 47 6.32 -47.78 39.17
CA TRP A 47 7.62 -48.45 39.16
C TRP A 47 7.45 -49.97 39.06
N GLY A 48 8.48 -50.64 38.54
CA GLY A 48 8.51 -52.10 38.51
C GLY A 48 8.77 -52.69 39.89
N TYR A 49 7.92 -53.63 40.32
CA TYR A 49 8.12 -54.45 41.52
C TYR A 49 7.60 -55.88 41.29
N THR A 50 7.97 -56.80 42.16
CA THR A 50 7.41 -58.17 42.17
C THR A 50 6.37 -58.26 43.29
N PRO A 51 5.10 -58.58 42.99
CA PRO A 51 4.07 -58.67 44.02
C PRO A 51 4.36 -59.78 45.03
N LYS A 52 4.12 -59.52 46.32
CA LYS A 52 4.35 -60.48 47.41
C LYS A 52 3.21 -60.44 48.42
N PRO A 53 2.78 -61.59 49.00
CA PRO A 53 1.75 -61.62 50.04
C PRO A 53 2.11 -60.75 51.25
N ASN A 54 1.17 -59.93 51.73
CA ASN A 54 1.29 -58.96 52.82
C ASN A 54 2.32 -57.84 52.62
N GLU A 55 2.79 -57.59 51.39
CA GLU A 55 3.68 -56.46 51.10
C GLU A 55 2.91 -55.15 51.11
N ARG A 56 3.48 -54.13 51.75
CA ARG A 56 2.98 -52.75 51.71
C ARG A 56 4.10 -51.84 51.23
N PHE A 57 3.73 -50.87 50.40
CA PHE A 57 4.61 -49.75 50.07
C PHE A 57 4.10 -48.48 50.74
N TYR A 58 5.02 -47.68 51.26
CA TYR A 58 4.75 -46.32 51.73
C TYR A 58 5.36 -45.36 50.73
N LEU A 59 4.49 -44.75 49.92
CA LEU A 59 4.84 -43.71 48.97
C LEU A 59 4.80 -42.37 49.68
N ASN A 60 5.99 -41.79 49.90
CA ASN A 60 6.17 -40.49 50.50
C ASN A 60 6.42 -39.46 49.39
N ILE A 61 5.58 -38.44 49.29
CA ILE A 61 5.78 -37.30 48.39
C ILE A 61 6.52 -36.22 49.16
N LEU A 62 7.64 -35.73 48.62
CA LEU A 62 8.45 -34.71 49.25
C LEU A 62 8.48 -33.44 48.39
N TRP A 63 8.28 -32.31 49.06
CA TRP A 63 8.40 -30.96 48.51
C TRP A 63 9.46 -30.22 49.31
N ASP A 64 10.57 -29.83 48.67
CA ASP A 64 11.74 -29.24 49.32
C ASP A 64 12.23 -30.08 50.53
N GLU A 65 12.38 -31.39 50.32
CA GLU A 65 12.81 -32.37 51.34
C GLU A 65 11.83 -32.53 52.53
N LYS A 66 10.67 -31.87 52.50
CA LYS A 66 9.61 -32.02 53.52
C LYS A 66 8.54 -32.98 53.03
N LEU A 67 8.12 -33.89 53.89
CA LEU A 67 7.01 -34.78 53.63
C LEU A 67 5.72 -33.96 53.42
N LEU A 68 5.20 -34.02 52.20
CA LEU A 68 3.96 -33.36 51.79
C LEU A 68 2.76 -34.28 51.99
N ASP A 69 2.87 -35.51 51.51
CA ASP A 69 1.84 -36.53 51.61
C ASP A 69 2.50 -37.91 51.76
N ARG A 70 1.78 -38.84 52.39
CA ARG A 70 2.16 -40.25 52.50
C ARG A 70 0.96 -41.13 52.22
N ARG A 71 1.10 -42.03 51.25
CA ARG A 71 0.09 -43.05 50.93
C ARG A 71 0.63 -44.45 51.17
N GLU A 72 -0.20 -45.28 51.80
CA GLU A 72 0.04 -46.72 51.88
C GLU A 72 -0.58 -47.40 50.66
N LEU A 73 0.20 -48.23 49.99
CA LEU A 73 -0.17 -48.92 48.76
C LEU A 73 -0.09 -50.43 48.94
N ASP A 74 -0.99 -51.15 48.28
CA ASP A 74 -1.00 -52.60 48.26
C ASP A 74 0.11 -53.14 47.34
N GLY A 75 1.06 -53.89 47.91
CA GLY A 75 2.13 -54.54 47.17
C GLY A 75 1.80 -55.95 46.68
N GLU A 76 0.57 -56.45 46.93
CA GLU A 76 0.11 -57.76 46.45
C GLU A 76 -0.42 -57.73 45.02
N VAL A 77 -0.83 -56.56 44.52
CA VAL A 77 -1.42 -56.41 43.20
C VAL A 77 -0.34 -56.43 42.10
N PRO A 78 -0.65 -56.91 40.88
CA PRO A 78 0.32 -56.91 39.78
C PRO A 78 0.63 -55.51 39.23
N THR A 79 -0.28 -54.55 39.41
CA THR A 79 -0.14 -53.17 38.99
C THR A 79 -0.83 -52.24 39.98
N LEU A 80 -0.17 -51.15 40.36
CA LEU A 80 -0.76 -50.13 41.24
C LEU A 80 -1.90 -49.40 40.51
N PRO A 81 -3.04 -49.13 41.16
CA PRO A 81 -4.10 -48.31 40.58
C PRO A 81 -3.61 -46.90 40.27
N ALA A 82 -3.90 -46.38 39.06
CA ALA A 82 -3.44 -45.06 38.64
C ALA A 82 -3.91 -43.93 39.57
N ASN A 83 -5.13 -44.01 40.09
CA ASN A 83 -5.66 -43.02 41.03
C ASN A 83 -4.85 -42.94 42.34
N ASP A 84 -4.23 -44.05 42.75
CA ASP A 84 -3.39 -44.09 43.95
C ASP A 84 -2.02 -43.44 43.72
N LEU A 85 -1.68 -43.10 42.48
CA LEU A 85 -0.44 -42.42 42.08
C LEU A 85 -0.64 -40.94 41.73
N ILE A 86 -1.86 -40.42 41.90
CA ILE A 86 -2.19 -39.01 41.72
C ILE A 86 -2.22 -38.31 43.08
N PHE A 87 -1.56 -37.15 43.14
CA PHE A 87 -1.49 -36.29 44.30
C PHE A 87 -1.70 -34.85 43.89
N ASP A 88 -2.09 -34.01 44.85
CA ASP A 88 -2.22 -32.58 44.62
C ASP A 88 -1.30 -31.83 45.60
N ILE A 89 -0.45 -30.94 45.08
CA ILE A 89 0.32 -30.01 45.89
C ILE A 89 -0.62 -28.88 46.31
N PRO A 90 -0.86 -28.65 47.61
CA PRO A 90 -1.74 -27.58 48.08
C PRO A 90 -1.21 -26.20 47.65
N VAL A 91 -2.11 -25.28 47.30
CA VAL A 91 -1.78 -23.89 46.92
C VAL A 91 -0.84 -23.21 47.92
N ALA A 92 -0.98 -23.50 49.22
CA ALA A 92 -0.13 -22.94 50.27
C ALA A 92 1.35 -23.32 50.15
N GLN A 93 1.70 -24.36 49.38
CA GLN A 93 3.08 -24.78 49.11
C GLN A 93 3.62 -24.21 47.79
N LEU A 94 2.76 -23.68 46.92
CA LEU A 94 3.13 -23.05 45.64
C LEU A 94 3.56 -21.60 45.88
N THR A 95 4.62 -21.43 46.65
CA THR A 95 5.21 -20.12 46.97
C THR A 95 6.22 -19.69 45.90
N GLN A 96 6.59 -18.41 45.86
CA GLN A 96 7.62 -17.94 44.92
C GLN A 96 8.93 -18.73 45.08
N GLY A 97 9.46 -19.25 43.97
CA GLY A 97 10.79 -19.86 43.91
C GLY A 97 10.86 -21.16 43.11
N ALA A 98 12.07 -21.68 42.96
CA ALA A 98 12.30 -23.03 42.46
C ALA A 98 12.14 -24.03 43.61
N HIS A 99 11.26 -25.00 43.41
CA HIS A 99 10.95 -26.05 44.36
C HIS A 99 11.35 -27.41 43.81
N GLU A 100 11.78 -28.30 44.72
CA GLU A 100 12.17 -29.66 44.36
C GLU A 100 11.07 -30.66 44.75
N LEU A 101 10.50 -31.32 43.74
CA LEU A 101 9.52 -32.39 43.90
C LEU A 101 10.18 -33.74 43.64
N HIS A 102 10.13 -34.63 44.62
CA HIS A 102 10.53 -36.02 44.46
C HIS A 102 9.67 -36.93 45.35
N TYR A 103 9.79 -38.24 45.18
CA TYR A 103 9.12 -39.21 46.00
C TYR A 103 10.05 -40.33 46.43
N VAL A 104 9.74 -40.90 47.60
CA VAL A 104 10.45 -42.04 48.17
C VAL A 104 9.47 -43.17 48.39
N VAL A 105 9.79 -44.34 47.87
CA VAL A 105 9.04 -45.58 48.11
C VAL A 105 9.77 -46.38 49.17
N VAL A 106 9.10 -46.66 50.29
CA VAL A 106 9.61 -47.53 51.36
C VAL A 106 8.81 -48.81 51.41
N ASN A 107 9.46 -49.96 51.41
CA ASN A 107 8.80 -51.27 51.51
C ASN A 107 8.63 -51.73 52.97
N SER A 108 7.90 -52.82 53.21
CA SER A 108 7.66 -53.36 54.56
C SER A 108 8.94 -53.73 55.33
N ASP A 109 10.03 -54.03 54.62
CA ASP A 109 11.35 -54.35 55.21
C ASP A 109 12.15 -53.09 55.59
N GLY A 110 11.65 -51.89 55.27
CA GLY A 110 12.32 -50.61 55.52
C GLY A 110 13.32 -50.20 54.43
N ASN A 111 13.41 -50.95 53.33
CA ASN A 111 14.23 -50.56 52.18
C ASN A 111 13.57 -49.41 51.43
N SER A 112 14.37 -48.44 50.99
CA SER A 112 13.90 -47.24 50.31
C SER A 112 14.53 -47.06 48.93
N ASN A 113 13.70 -46.65 47.97
CA ASN A 113 14.08 -46.22 46.63
C ASN A 113 13.64 -44.77 46.42
N ASP A 114 14.54 -43.95 45.87
CA ASP A 114 14.37 -42.51 45.65
C ASP A 114 14.05 -42.25 44.18
N SER A 115 13.24 -41.24 43.89
CA SER A 115 13.02 -40.77 42.52
C SER A 115 14.06 -39.74 42.09
N LEU A 116 14.17 -39.53 40.78
CA LEU A 116 14.72 -38.29 40.24
C LEU A 116 13.90 -37.08 40.73
N ARG A 117 14.54 -35.92 40.69
CA ARG A 117 14.01 -34.65 41.21
C ARG A 117 13.42 -33.82 40.07
N GLN A 118 12.14 -33.49 40.15
CA GLN A 118 11.46 -32.57 39.24
C GLN A 118 11.53 -31.16 39.83
N ILE A 119 12.11 -30.22 39.09
CA ILE A 119 12.09 -28.79 39.46
C ILE A 119 10.73 -28.22 39.05
N VAL A 120 10.09 -27.51 39.98
CA VAL A 120 8.89 -26.72 39.75
C VAL A 120 9.18 -25.28 40.17
N THR A 121 9.38 -24.41 39.19
CA THR A 121 9.59 -22.98 39.40
C THR A 121 8.24 -22.27 39.42
N VAL A 122 7.88 -21.72 40.57
CA VAL A 122 6.65 -20.93 40.76
C VAL A 122 7.02 -19.46 40.75
N ASP A 123 6.46 -18.72 39.78
CA ASP A 123 6.54 -17.27 39.72
C ASP A 123 5.15 -16.64 39.82
N VAL A 124 4.90 -15.92 40.91
CA VAL A 124 3.65 -15.23 41.22
C VAL A 124 3.86 -13.73 41.40
N ILE A 125 5.06 -13.23 41.07
CA ILE A 125 5.43 -11.83 41.24
C ILE A 125 5.44 -11.14 39.88
N ALA A 126 4.48 -10.24 39.65
CA ALA A 126 4.43 -9.44 38.44
C ALA A 126 5.65 -8.50 38.31
N PRO A 127 6.08 -8.18 37.07
CA PRO A 127 7.05 -7.14 36.81
C PRO A 127 6.64 -5.80 37.42
N VAL A 128 7.61 -5.12 38.04
CA VAL A 128 7.38 -3.86 38.76
C VAL A 128 7.82 -2.69 37.88
N LEU A 129 6.87 -1.80 37.57
CA LEU A 129 7.15 -0.53 36.92
C LEU A 129 7.79 0.44 37.93
N ASN A 130 8.93 1.03 37.56
CA ASN A 130 9.71 1.88 38.45
C ASN A 130 9.31 3.36 38.32
N ALA A 131 10.27 4.26 38.10
CA ALA A 131 10.07 5.71 38.08
C ALA A 131 8.87 6.15 37.23
N ALA A 132 8.16 7.19 37.69
CA ALA A 132 6.96 7.73 37.04
C ALA A 132 5.90 6.67 36.68
N SER A 133 5.81 5.57 37.45
CA SER A 133 4.94 4.42 37.16
C SER A 133 5.16 3.88 35.73
N GLY A 134 6.42 3.86 35.30
CA GLY A 134 6.84 3.37 33.98
C GLY A 134 6.39 4.24 32.81
N GLN A 135 6.07 5.53 32.99
CA GLN A 135 5.71 6.39 31.86
C GLN A 135 6.75 6.31 30.74
N LEU A 136 6.31 6.18 29.48
CA LEU A 136 7.21 6.19 28.32
C LEU A 136 7.93 7.53 28.21
N GLU A 137 9.21 7.49 27.86
CA GLU A 137 10.01 8.68 27.58
C GLU A 137 10.04 8.92 26.07
N PHE A 138 9.57 10.08 25.64
CA PHE A 138 9.65 10.56 24.26
C PHE A 138 10.57 11.79 24.18
N ASP A 139 11.19 12.00 23.03
CA ASP A 139 11.99 13.21 22.75
C ASP A 139 11.12 14.44 22.41
N THR A 140 9.82 14.24 22.23
CA THR A 140 8.83 15.28 21.93
C THR A 140 7.50 15.01 22.66
N ALA A 141 6.75 16.08 22.91
CA ALA A 141 5.34 16.01 23.30
C ALA A 141 4.39 16.32 22.13
N THR A 142 4.93 16.72 20.96
CA THR A 142 4.15 17.09 19.77
C THR A 142 4.71 16.39 18.54
N ILE A 143 3.85 15.69 17.80
CA ILE A 143 4.20 14.99 16.57
C ILE A 143 3.62 15.76 15.40
N THR A 144 4.48 16.26 14.52
CA THR A 144 4.10 16.95 13.28
C THR A 144 4.47 16.14 12.05
N GLU A 145 3.97 16.54 10.89
CA GLU A 145 4.38 15.97 9.60
C GLU A 145 5.91 16.05 9.44
N GLN A 146 6.50 17.21 9.77
CA GLN A 146 7.94 17.42 9.74
C GLN A 146 8.69 16.49 10.71
N TYR A 147 8.17 16.31 11.93
CA TYR A 147 8.78 15.38 12.89
C TYR A 147 8.82 13.96 12.31
N LEU A 148 7.71 13.47 11.76
CA LEU A 148 7.67 12.13 11.17
C LEU A 148 8.65 12.01 10.00
N HIS A 149 8.72 13.01 9.13
CA HIS A 149 9.69 13.06 8.04
C HIS A 149 11.14 12.96 8.53
N ASP A 150 11.49 13.74 9.57
CA ASP A 150 12.86 13.82 10.09
C ASP A 150 13.29 12.58 10.90
N HIS A 151 12.33 11.73 11.29
CA HIS A 151 12.56 10.55 12.13
C HIS A 151 12.23 9.24 11.42
N ASP A 152 12.42 9.17 10.09
CA ASP A 152 12.17 7.96 9.28
C ASP A 152 10.73 7.43 9.39
N ASN A 153 9.75 8.33 9.43
CA ASN A 153 8.32 8.05 9.55
C ASN A 153 7.95 7.20 10.78
N LYS A 154 8.55 7.50 11.95
CA LYS A 154 8.24 6.83 13.23
C LYS A 154 8.49 7.73 14.42
N VAL A 155 7.88 7.37 15.55
CA VAL A 155 8.13 7.95 16.87
C VAL A 155 8.63 6.83 17.78
N ILE A 156 9.67 7.10 18.58
CA ILE A 156 10.24 6.11 19.50
C ILE A 156 9.87 6.49 20.93
N GLY A 157 9.16 5.61 21.64
CA GLY A 157 8.94 5.71 23.08
C GLY A 157 9.86 4.77 23.83
N ILE A 158 10.60 5.28 24.81
CA ILE A 158 11.52 4.47 25.63
C ILE A 158 10.79 4.01 26.88
N VAL A 159 10.71 2.70 27.08
CA VAL A 159 10.32 2.06 28.33
C VAL A 159 11.45 2.26 29.34
N PRO A 160 11.23 2.89 30.50
CA PRO A 160 12.24 3.00 31.54
C PRO A 160 12.64 1.62 32.09
N ALA A 161 13.82 1.55 32.72
CA ALA A 161 14.27 0.34 33.39
C ALA A 161 13.25 -0.11 34.46
N TYR A 162 12.81 -1.37 34.38
CA TYR A 162 11.84 -1.99 35.29
C TYR A 162 12.50 -3.11 36.09
N SER A 163 11.85 -3.58 37.16
CA SER A 163 12.39 -4.60 38.05
C SER A 163 11.56 -5.88 38.02
N GLY A 164 12.21 -7.01 38.31
CA GLY A 164 11.57 -8.33 38.24
C GLY A 164 11.46 -8.91 36.82
N GLY A 165 12.02 -8.23 35.82
CA GLY A 165 12.02 -8.74 34.45
C GLY A 165 12.96 -9.91 34.23
N LYS A 166 12.57 -10.81 33.31
CA LYS A 166 13.36 -11.96 32.87
C LYS A 166 13.27 -12.11 31.36
N ALA A 167 14.21 -12.86 30.78
CA ALA A 167 14.16 -13.18 29.36
C ALA A 167 12.87 -13.93 29.04
N GLY A 168 12.15 -13.50 28.00
CA GLY A 168 10.85 -14.06 27.64
C GLY A 168 9.64 -13.25 28.14
N ASP A 169 9.86 -12.18 28.91
CA ASP A 169 8.81 -11.20 29.19
C ASP A 169 8.23 -10.64 27.89
N VAL A 170 6.96 -10.27 27.90
CA VAL A 170 6.26 -9.69 26.76
C VAL A 170 5.84 -8.26 27.08
N VAL A 171 6.25 -7.32 26.23
CA VAL A 171 5.74 -5.95 26.26
C VAL A 171 4.64 -5.79 25.21
N THR A 172 3.51 -5.21 25.59
CA THR A 172 2.44 -4.79 24.69
C THR A 172 2.22 -3.31 24.88
N TRP A 173 2.20 -2.53 23.79
CA TRP A 173 2.03 -1.08 23.85
C TRP A 173 0.86 -0.60 23.01
N TYR A 174 0.35 0.55 23.43
CA TYR A 174 -0.95 1.08 23.07
C TYR A 174 -0.83 2.52 22.62
N TRP A 175 -1.75 2.92 21.76
CA TRP A 175 -1.91 4.28 21.27
C TRP A 175 -3.39 4.60 21.20
N SER A 176 -3.87 5.36 22.19
CA SER A 176 -5.30 5.59 22.39
C SER A 176 -5.68 7.06 22.35
N GLU A 177 -6.94 7.35 22.04
CA GLU A 177 -7.52 8.68 22.17
C GLU A 177 -7.90 9.03 23.62
N ASN A 178 -7.93 8.03 24.51
CA ASN A 178 -8.34 8.21 25.91
C ASN A 178 -7.40 7.46 26.87
N ALA A 179 -6.94 8.15 27.91
CA ALA A 179 -6.03 7.59 28.90
C ALA A 179 -6.63 6.47 29.78
N PHE A 180 -7.95 6.36 29.87
CA PHE A 180 -8.65 5.47 30.81
C PHE A 180 -9.65 4.52 30.16
N ASN A 181 -10.08 4.79 28.92
CA ASN A 181 -11.04 3.97 28.18
C ASN A 181 -10.43 3.54 26.85
N PHE A 182 -9.70 2.42 26.89
CA PHE A 182 -9.01 1.82 25.76
C PHE A 182 -9.36 0.32 25.65
N SER A 183 -9.03 -0.27 24.51
CA SER A 183 -9.35 -1.65 24.14
C SER A 183 -8.21 -2.29 23.34
N ASP A 184 -8.42 -3.53 22.89
CA ASP A 184 -7.46 -4.20 22.02
C ASP A 184 -7.27 -3.50 20.66
N ALA A 185 -8.22 -2.66 20.23
CA ALA A 185 -8.07 -1.85 19.01
C ALA A 185 -6.97 -0.77 19.16
N ASP A 186 -6.65 -0.36 20.38
CA ASP A 186 -5.62 0.62 20.67
C ASP A 186 -4.22 0.01 20.69
N VAL A 187 -4.10 -1.33 20.71
CA VAL A 187 -2.80 -2.02 20.63
C VAL A 187 -2.06 -1.59 19.36
N VAL A 188 -0.81 -1.20 19.52
CA VAL A 188 0.10 -0.91 18.41
C VAL A 188 0.82 -2.20 18.02
N SER A 189 1.46 -2.86 18.99
CA SER A 189 2.12 -4.14 18.79
C SER A 189 2.45 -4.83 20.13
N THR A 190 2.99 -6.03 20.03
CA THR A 190 3.51 -6.84 21.14
C THR A 190 4.87 -7.42 20.77
N ARG A 191 5.78 -7.53 21.75
CA ARG A 191 7.14 -8.05 21.54
C ARG A 191 7.63 -8.83 22.76
N ILE A 192 8.29 -9.96 22.50
CA ILE A 192 9.05 -10.72 23.50
C ILE A 192 10.40 -10.03 23.73
N LEU A 193 10.76 -9.80 24.98
CA LEU A 193 12.02 -9.18 25.40
C LEU A 193 13.11 -10.24 25.53
N GLU A 194 14.22 -10.02 24.83
CA GLU A 194 15.39 -10.89 24.88
C GLU A 194 16.25 -10.59 26.11
N ARG A 195 17.13 -11.52 26.48
CA ARG A 195 17.97 -11.43 27.68
C ARG A 195 18.75 -10.11 27.78
N GLU A 196 19.17 -9.56 26.65
CA GLU A 196 19.95 -8.32 26.59
C GLU A 196 19.12 -7.06 26.88
N GLU A 197 17.80 -7.12 26.71
CA GLU A 197 16.86 -6.00 26.87
C GLU A 197 16.28 -5.91 28.29
N VAL A 198 16.23 -7.04 28.99
CA VAL A 198 15.63 -7.16 30.32
C VAL A 198 16.29 -6.22 31.32
N GLY A 199 15.46 -5.45 32.04
CA GLY A 199 15.91 -4.49 33.06
C GLY A 199 16.67 -3.27 32.51
N LYS A 200 16.75 -3.11 31.18
CA LYS A 200 17.32 -1.93 30.52
C LYS A 200 16.22 -1.08 29.89
N PRO A 201 16.52 0.16 29.49
CA PRO A 201 15.61 0.92 28.66
C PRO A 201 15.32 0.22 27.33
N VAL A 202 14.05 0.11 26.96
CA VAL A 202 13.60 -0.62 25.78
C VAL A 202 12.88 0.34 24.82
N ALA A 203 13.35 0.43 23.58
CA ALA A 203 12.72 1.26 22.54
C ALA A 203 11.49 0.56 21.96
N LEU A 204 10.35 1.27 21.95
CA LEU A 204 9.11 0.88 21.30
C LEU A 204 8.82 1.80 20.13
N GLU A 205 8.44 1.21 19.00
CA GLU A 205 8.18 1.94 17.77
C GLU A 205 6.68 2.23 17.61
N PHE A 206 6.38 3.48 17.26
CA PHE A 206 5.06 3.94 16.81
C PHE A 206 5.21 4.41 15.36
N GLY A 207 4.79 3.57 14.41
CA GLY A 207 4.93 3.86 12.99
C GLY A 207 4.07 5.05 12.53
N GLY A 208 4.60 5.88 11.64
CA GLY A 208 3.94 7.07 11.12
C GLY A 208 2.63 6.77 10.40
N ASP A 209 2.55 5.67 9.65
CA ASP A 209 1.30 5.24 8.99
C ASP A 209 0.19 4.91 10.01
N MET A 210 0.57 4.32 11.15
CA MET A 210 -0.34 4.06 12.26
C MET A 210 -0.81 5.39 12.88
N ILE A 211 0.10 6.33 13.10
CA ILE A 211 -0.23 7.65 13.65
C ILE A 211 -1.17 8.41 12.69
N LEU A 212 -0.88 8.42 11.39
CA LEU A 212 -1.69 9.09 10.37
C LEU A 212 -3.07 8.45 10.23
N SER A 213 -3.16 7.12 10.18
CA SER A 213 -4.45 6.41 10.09
C SER A 213 -5.32 6.61 11.33
N ARG A 214 -4.70 6.81 12.49
CA ARG A 214 -5.39 7.14 13.75
C ARG A 214 -5.63 8.64 13.92
N GLN A 215 -5.36 9.48 12.92
CA GLN A 215 -5.68 10.91 12.86
C GLN A 215 -5.02 11.80 13.94
N ASP A 216 -5.03 13.11 13.64
CA ASP A 216 -4.57 14.18 14.52
C ASP A 216 -5.43 14.29 15.79
N GLY A 217 -4.85 14.92 16.81
CA GLY A 217 -5.48 15.16 18.11
C GLY A 217 -4.61 14.70 19.28
N THR A 218 -5.14 14.81 20.48
CA THR A 218 -4.48 14.29 21.69
C THR A 218 -4.49 12.76 21.66
N ARG A 219 -3.33 12.16 21.90
CA ARG A 219 -3.11 10.71 21.96
C ARG A 219 -2.38 10.35 23.24
N TYR A 220 -2.59 9.13 23.71
CA TYR A 220 -1.99 8.60 24.91
C TYR A 220 -1.22 7.33 24.57
N ALA A 221 0.08 7.33 24.83
CA ALA A 221 0.96 6.19 24.65
C ALA A 221 1.29 5.55 26.00
N PHE A 222 1.14 4.24 26.10
CA PHE A 222 1.43 3.46 27.30
C PHE A 222 1.68 2.00 26.96
N TYR A 223 2.16 1.22 27.93
CA TYR A 223 2.43 -0.20 27.76
C TYR A 223 2.03 -1.03 28.98
N ARG A 224 2.11 -2.35 28.82
CA ARG A 224 1.99 -3.33 29.90
C ARG A 224 2.99 -4.46 29.68
N LEU A 225 3.57 -4.96 30.76
CA LEU A 225 4.45 -6.11 30.76
C LEU A 225 3.70 -7.35 31.22
N ARG A 226 4.05 -8.50 30.65
CA ARG A 226 3.64 -9.83 31.09
C ARG A 226 4.88 -10.69 31.21
N ASP A 227 5.14 -11.25 32.38
CA ASP A 227 6.25 -12.20 32.51
C ASP A 227 5.94 -13.52 31.79
N ARG A 228 6.92 -14.44 31.78
CA ARG A 228 6.76 -15.75 31.13
C ARG A 228 5.72 -16.63 31.84
N ALA A 229 5.56 -16.52 33.16
CA ALA A 229 4.55 -17.26 33.91
C ALA A 229 3.12 -16.73 33.67
N GLY A 230 2.99 -15.51 33.15
CA GLY A 230 1.72 -14.86 32.82
C GLY A 230 1.29 -13.78 33.82
N ASN A 231 2.11 -13.42 34.81
CA ASN A 231 1.81 -12.32 35.71
C ASN A 231 1.92 -10.99 34.95
N LEU A 232 0.91 -10.15 35.13
CA LEU A 232 0.81 -8.88 34.42
C LEU A 232 1.19 -7.72 35.33
N SER A 233 2.04 -6.81 34.85
CA SER A 233 2.25 -5.52 35.50
C SER A 233 0.95 -4.69 35.50
N PRO A 234 0.86 -3.63 36.32
CA PRO A 234 -0.04 -2.52 36.03
C PRO A 234 0.23 -1.96 34.62
N TYR A 235 -0.73 -1.25 34.05
CA TYR A 235 -0.45 -0.40 32.89
C TYR A 235 0.52 0.72 33.30
N SER A 236 1.42 1.09 32.39
CA SER A 236 2.28 2.25 32.60
C SER A 236 1.44 3.53 32.69
N HIS A 237 1.97 4.55 33.35
CA HIS A 237 1.34 5.85 33.30
C HIS A 237 1.31 6.35 31.84
N PRO A 238 0.15 6.81 31.32
CA PRO A 238 0.07 7.30 29.95
C PRO A 238 0.89 8.56 29.73
N PHE A 239 1.61 8.61 28.62
CA PHE A 239 2.24 9.83 28.13
C PHE A 239 1.32 10.49 27.11
N GLU A 240 1.02 11.78 27.30
CA GLU A 240 0.15 12.56 26.40
C GLU A 240 0.98 13.16 25.26
N LEU A 241 0.55 12.91 24.02
CA LEU A 241 1.14 13.44 22.80
C LEU A 241 0.10 14.25 22.04
N GLU A 242 0.49 15.44 21.57
CA GLU A 242 -0.32 16.23 20.64
C GLU A 242 0.07 15.88 19.19
N VAL A 243 -0.84 15.28 18.42
CA VAL A 243 -0.60 14.92 17.01
C VAL A 243 -1.16 15.99 16.09
N LYS A 244 -0.30 16.52 15.22
CA LYS A 244 -0.54 17.50 14.16
C LYS A 244 0.18 17.05 12.88
N ALA A 245 0.03 15.78 12.56
CA ALA A 245 0.78 15.09 11.51
C ALA A 245 0.04 15.04 10.17
N GLN A 246 -1.27 15.31 10.16
CA GLN A 246 -2.02 15.41 8.91
C GLN A 246 -1.49 16.59 8.07
N PRO A 247 -1.29 16.39 6.75
CA PRO A 247 -0.91 17.47 5.86
C PRO A 247 -1.92 18.62 5.97
N ALA A 248 -1.43 19.83 6.22
CA ALA A 248 -2.31 20.99 6.35
C ALA A 248 -3.17 21.14 5.07
N PRO A 249 -4.50 21.32 5.18
CA PRO A 249 -5.35 21.51 4.01
C PRO A 249 -4.85 22.69 3.18
N ARG A 250 -4.36 22.42 1.98
CA ARG A 250 -3.88 23.45 1.06
C ARG A 250 -4.95 23.76 0.02
N VAL A 251 -5.18 25.06 -0.20
CA VAL A 251 -6.16 25.52 -1.20
C VAL A 251 -5.45 25.59 -2.54
N LEU A 252 -5.85 24.73 -3.49
CA LEU A 252 -5.32 24.69 -4.85
C LEU A 252 -6.48 24.85 -5.87
N PRO A 253 -6.89 26.10 -6.18
CA PRO A 253 -7.97 26.39 -7.13
C PRO A 253 -7.61 25.93 -8.55
N PRO A 254 -8.59 25.74 -9.46
CA PRO A 254 -8.31 25.30 -10.83
C PRO A 254 -7.51 26.33 -11.61
N PRO A 255 -6.63 25.90 -12.54
CA PRO A 255 -5.91 26.82 -13.40
C PRO A 255 -6.85 27.53 -14.39
N ARG A 256 -6.35 28.59 -15.03
CA ARG A 256 -7.05 29.29 -16.11
C ARG A 256 -6.28 29.19 -17.43
N VAL A 257 -7.01 29.06 -18.53
CA VAL A 257 -6.44 29.11 -19.88
C VAL A 257 -6.71 30.49 -20.47
N THR A 258 -5.64 31.26 -20.71
CA THR A 258 -5.70 32.69 -21.05
C THR A 258 -6.47 32.97 -22.35
N GLN A 259 -6.34 32.08 -23.34
CA GLN A 259 -6.96 32.18 -24.66
C GLN A 259 -8.42 31.70 -24.68
N ALA A 260 -8.92 31.16 -23.56
CA ALA A 260 -10.26 30.61 -23.44
C ALA A 260 -11.21 31.58 -22.72
N THR A 261 -12.50 31.48 -23.00
CA THR A 261 -13.54 32.28 -22.34
C THR A 261 -14.43 31.38 -21.49
N GLY A 262 -14.69 31.77 -20.24
CA GLY A 262 -15.56 31.04 -19.34
C GLY A 262 -15.37 31.38 -17.87
N SER A 263 -15.72 30.42 -17.02
CA SER A 263 -15.60 30.51 -15.57
C SER A 263 -14.21 30.03 -15.09
N ALA A 264 -14.00 30.05 -13.77
CA ALA A 264 -12.76 29.55 -13.16
C ALA A 264 -12.58 28.03 -13.37
N ALA A 265 -13.66 27.25 -13.35
CA ALA A 265 -13.61 25.79 -13.42
C ALA A 265 -13.92 25.23 -14.82
N THR A 266 -14.55 26.03 -15.69
CA THR A 266 -14.95 25.59 -17.04
C THR A 266 -14.80 26.72 -18.04
N SER A 267 -14.17 26.44 -19.19
CA SER A 267 -14.07 27.44 -20.27
C SER A 267 -14.11 26.80 -21.65
N THR A 268 -14.27 27.63 -22.67
CA THR A 268 -14.22 27.23 -24.08
C THR A 268 -13.09 27.95 -24.79
N LEU A 269 -12.19 27.19 -25.41
CA LEU A 269 -11.13 27.69 -26.28
C LEU A 269 -11.62 27.70 -27.73
N ASP A 270 -11.57 28.85 -28.38
CA ASP A 270 -11.57 28.92 -29.84
C ASP A 270 -10.14 28.62 -30.32
N PRO A 271 -9.91 27.53 -31.09
CA PRO A 271 -8.60 27.17 -31.59
C PRO A 271 -7.84 28.31 -32.27
N ILE A 272 -8.52 29.25 -32.93
CA ILE A 272 -7.84 30.33 -33.64
C ILE A 272 -7.03 31.24 -32.70
N ASN A 273 -7.42 31.32 -31.43
CA ASN A 273 -6.71 32.10 -30.41
C ASN A 273 -5.44 31.41 -29.92
N ALA A 274 -5.24 30.13 -30.23
CA ALA A 274 -4.14 29.30 -29.75
C ALA A 274 -3.28 28.71 -30.89
N ILE A 275 -3.28 29.32 -32.07
CA ILE A 275 -2.45 28.90 -33.21
C ILE A 275 -0.94 28.88 -32.90
N HIS A 276 -0.51 29.68 -31.91
CA HIS A 276 0.87 29.74 -31.41
C HIS A 276 1.05 29.05 -30.06
N GLY A 277 0.06 28.27 -29.61
CA GLY A 277 0.02 27.65 -28.30
C GLY A 277 -0.97 28.34 -27.35
N ALA A 278 -1.11 27.77 -26.16
CA ALA A 278 -1.96 28.31 -25.10
C ALA A 278 -1.14 28.64 -23.85
N THR A 279 -1.66 29.52 -23.00
CA THR A 279 -1.04 29.91 -21.74
C THR A 279 -1.94 29.51 -20.59
N VAL A 280 -1.42 28.69 -19.69
CA VAL A 280 -2.09 28.28 -18.46
C VAL A 280 -1.53 29.06 -17.28
N THR A 281 -2.40 29.71 -16.53
CA THR A 281 -2.05 30.53 -15.36
C THR A 281 -2.62 29.93 -14.07
N ILE A 282 -1.81 29.94 -13.01
CA ILE A 282 -2.18 29.45 -11.68
C ILE A 282 -2.69 30.63 -10.83
N PRO A 283 -3.89 30.53 -10.23
CA PRO A 283 -4.47 31.59 -9.42
C PRO A 283 -3.59 32.01 -8.22
N ASP A 284 -3.51 33.30 -7.91
CA ASP A 284 -2.69 33.84 -6.81
C ASP A 284 -3.10 33.32 -5.42
N ASP A 285 -4.37 32.94 -5.26
CA ASP A 285 -4.91 32.32 -4.05
C ASP A 285 -4.55 30.82 -3.92
N ALA A 286 -3.84 30.24 -4.89
CA ALA A 286 -3.22 28.92 -4.74
C ALA A 286 -2.07 28.98 -3.73
N VAL A 287 -2.17 28.15 -2.69
CA VAL A 287 -1.17 28.02 -1.62
C VAL A 287 0.00 27.17 -2.12
N ILE A 288 1.02 27.85 -2.65
CA ILE A 288 2.30 27.27 -3.09
C ILE A 288 3.39 27.89 -2.20
N ARG A 289 4.10 27.05 -1.46
CA ARG A 289 5.13 27.43 -0.48
C ARG A 289 6.46 27.69 -1.18
N ALA A 290 7.31 28.49 -0.53
CA ALA A 290 8.65 28.77 -1.05
C ALA A 290 9.47 27.47 -1.16
N GLY A 291 10.13 27.28 -2.31
CA GLY A 291 10.92 26.07 -2.60
C GLY A 291 10.16 24.94 -3.28
N GLU A 292 8.83 25.03 -3.38
CA GLU A 292 8.02 24.10 -4.19
C GLU A 292 8.15 24.43 -5.68
N THR A 293 7.95 23.43 -6.54
CA THR A 293 7.91 23.61 -8.00
C THR A 293 6.58 23.15 -8.56
N VAL A 294 6.18 23.68 -9.71
CA VAL A 294 4.88 23.37 -10.31
C VAL A 294 5.04 22.84 -11.73
N SER A 295 4.19 21.88 -12.10
CA SER A 295 3.94 21.45 -13.48
C SER A 295 2.44 21.53 -13.81
N VAL A 296 2.12 21.76 -15.08
CA VAL A 296 0.74 21.77 -15.60
C VAL A 296 0.54 20.56 -16.48
N GLN A 297 -0.54 19.83 -16.22
CA GLN A 297 -1.04 18.75 -17.04
C GLN A 297 -2.15 19.28 -17.97
N TRP A 298 -1.93 19.11 -19.28
CA TRP A 298 -2.88 19.41 -20.35
C TRP A 298 -3.45 18.12 -20.93
N ALA A 299 -4.78 17.95 -20.82
CA ALA A 299 -5.52 16.75 -21.18
C ALA A 299 -5.20 15.53 -20.31
N GLU A 300 -5.91 14.42 -20.58
CA GLU A 300 -5.74 13.17 -19.85
C GLU A 300 -4.32 12.61 -20.07
N PRO A 301 -3.56 12.26 -19.03
CA PRO A 301 -2.21 11.72 -19.19
C PRO A 301 -2.15 10.56 -20.18
N LYS A 302 -1.11 10.55 -21.04
CA LYS A 302 -0.88 9.53 -22.08
C LYS A 302 -1.93 9.50 -23.21
N SER A 303 -2.91 10.41 -23.21
CA SER A 303 -3.78 10.61 -24.38
C SER A 303 -3.07 11.36 -25.50
N VAL A 304 -3.54 11.18 -26.74
CA VAL A 304 -3.00 11.90 -27.91
C VAL A 304 -3.18 13.40 -27.73
N GLY A 305 -2.08 14.16 -27.81
CA GLY A 305 -2.08 15.61 -27.53
C GLY A 305 -2.04 15.97 -26.05
N SER A 306 -1.84 15.01 -25.15
CA SER A 306 -1.50 15.26 -23.74
C SER A 306 -0.14 15.95 -23.64
N TYR A 307 0.01 16.85 -22.67
CA TYR A 307 1.29 17.50 -22.39
C TYR A 307 1.46 17.79 -20.90
N LEU A 308 2.59 17.38 -20.34
CA LEU A 308 3.03 17.75 -19.00
C LEU A 308 4.19 18.73 -19.14
N THR A 309 4.04 19.92 -18.56
CA THR A 309 5.10 20.92 -18.62
C THR A 309 6.28 20.52 -17.71
N PRO A 310 7.51 20.97 -18.00
CA PRO A 310 8.60 20.87 -17.03
C PRO A 310 8.25 21.54 -15.70
N LYS A 311 8.78 21.00 -14.60
CA LYS A 311 8.63 21.57 -13.26
C LYS A 311 9.41 22.88 -13.16
N LYS A 312 8.78 23.93 -12.62
CA LYS A 312 9.44 25.21 -12.35
C LYS A 312 8.73 25.98 -11.24
N ASP A 313 9.46 26.86 -10.56
CA ASP A 313 8.89 27.87 -9.68
C ASP A 313 8.32 29.02 -10.53
N ALA A 314 7.09 28.83 -11.01
CA ALA A 314 6.36 29.81 -11.79
C ALA A 314 4.85 29.58 -11.69
N ARG A 315 4.07 30.62 -12.00
CA ARG A 315 2.60 30.57 -12.06
C ARG A 315 2.04 30.64 -13.48
N GLU A 316 2.89 30.68 -14.50
CA GLU A 316 2.49 30.74 -15.90
C GLU A 316 3.23 29.68 -16.73
N PHE A 317 2.49 28.96 -17.57
CA PHE A 317 2.98 27.84 -18.33
C PHE A 317 2.48 27.88 -19.78
N THR A 318 3.40 27.65 -20.72
CA THR A 318 3.09 27.58 -22.15
C THR A 318 2.80 26.15 -22.56
N ILE A 319 1.69 25.96 -23.27
CA ILE A 319 1.30 24.71 -23.92
C ILE A 319 1.59 24.86 -25.43
N PRO A 320 2.41 23.97 -26.02
CA PRO A 320 2.72 24.02 -27.44
C PRO A 320 1.47 23.95 -28.32
N SER A 321 1.50 24.63 -29.47
CA SER A 321 0.40 24.55 -30.47
C SER A 321 0.19 23.12 -30.98
N THR A 322 1.23 22.29 -30.98
CA THR A 322 1.20 20.87 -31.37
C THR A 322 0.34 20.00 -30.45
N CYS A 323 -0.13 20.51 -29.31
CA CYS A 323 -0.97 19.80 -28.35
C CYS A 323 -2.44 20.27 -28.34
N ILE A 324 -2.82 21.19 -29.24
CA ILE A 324 -4.17 21.80 -29.24
C ILE A 324 -5.10 21.06 -30.20
N ALA A 325 -4.66 20.79 -31.43
CA ALA A 325 -5.53 20.34 -32.52
C ALA A 325 -6.12 18.94 -32.33
N GLN A 326 -5.44 18.09 -31.56
CA GLN A 326 -5.88 16.75 -31.18
C GLN A 326 -7.23 16.78 -30.42
N HIS A 327 -7.56 17.93 -29.83
CA HIS A 327 -8.71 18.10 -28.94
C HIS A 327 -9.90 18.80 -29.58
N PHE A 328 -9.89 19.09 -30.88
CA PHE A 328 -11.03 19.76 -31.55
C PHE A 328 -12.36 19.05 -31.29
N GLY A 329 -13.33 19.82 -30.79
CA GLY A 329 -14.67 19.34 -30.44
C GLY A 329 -14.75 18.55 -29.12
N LYS A 330 -13.63 18.35 -28.41
CA LYS A 330 -13.54 17.57 -27.18
C LYS A 330 -13.48 18.48 -25.96
N SER A 331 -13.77 17.90 -24.79
CA SER A 331 -13.50 18.53 -23.50
C SER A 331 -12.36 17.78 -22.82
N ILE A 332 -11.39 18.52 -22.28
CA ILE A 332 -10.19 17.97 -21.66
C ILE A 332 -10.01 18.53 -20.24
N PRO A 333 -9.43 17.74 -19.32
CA PRO A 333 -8.99 18.26 -18.03
C PRO A 333 -7.71 19.08 -18.18
N VAL A 334 -7.60 20.15 -17.40
CA VAL A 334 -6.37 20.93 -17.20
C VAL A 334 -6.21 21.16 -15.71
N TYR A 335 -5.06 20.76 -15.15
CA TYR A 335 -4.75 20.92 -13.72
C TYR A 335 -3.25 21.14 -13.53
N TYR A 336 -2.84 21.53 -12.32
CA TYR A 336 -1.43 21.63 -11.97
C TYR A 336 -1.09 20.79 -10.74
N GLU A 337 0.19 20.46 -10.64
CA GLU A 337 0.78 19.64 -9.61
C GLU A 337 1.84 20.46 -8.88
N VAL A 338 1.71 20.59 -7.56
CA VAL A 338 2.69 21.24 -6.69
C VAL A 338 3.60 20.17 -6.10
N HIS A 339 4.89 20.27 -6.39
CA HIS A 339 5.92 19.31 -5.99
C HIS A 339 6.71 19.87 -4.82
N GLU A 340 6.62 19.17 -3.69
CA GLU A 340 7.31 19.47 -2.45
C GLU A 340 8.56 18.57 -2.31
N SER A 341 9.68 19.14 -1.88
CA SER A 341 10.92 18.38 -1.74
C SER A 341 10.77 17.31 -0.65
N GLY A 342 11.21 16.08 -0.92
CA GLY A 342 11.07 14.95 0.02
C GLY A 342 9.69 14.27 0.00
N VAL A 343 8.69 14.86 -0.67
CA VAL A 343 7.36 14.25 -0.84
C VAL A 343 7.28 13.56 -2.20
N ALA A 344 6.93 12.27 -2.19
CA ALA A 344 6.86 11.46 -3.41
C ALA A 344 5.68 11.87 -4.31
N ASP A 345 4.52 12.06 -3.72
CA ASP A 345 3.29 12.40 -4.43
C ASP A 345 3.07 13.92 -4.47
N PRO A 346 2.78 14.50 -5.66
CA PRO A 346 2.49 15.92 -5.74
C PRO A 346 1.11 16.25 -5.19
N HIS A 347 0.94 17.51 -4.79
CA HIS A 347 -0.35 18.04 -4.43
C HIS A 347 -1.09 18.54 -5.67
N ILE A 348 -2.25 17.97 -5.95
CA ILE A 348 -2.98 18.19 -7.20
C ILE A 348 -4.04 19.27 -7.02
N SER A 349 -4.13 20.20 -7.97
CA SER A 349 -5.16 21.23 -7.98
C SER A 349 -6.55 20.69 -8.30
N ASN A 350 -7.57 21.49 -8.01
CA ASN A 350 -8.88 21.30 -8.65
C ASN A 350 -8.75 21.32 -10.18
N THR A 351 -9.56 20.52 -10.87
CA THR A 351 -9.51 20.41 -12.34
C THR A 351 -10.30 21.52 -13.02
N HIS A 352 -9.68 22.15 -14.03
CA HIS A 352 -10.37 22.99 -15.01
C HIS A 352 -10.84 22.13 -16.20
N THR A 353 -12.12 22.17 -16.54
CA THR A 353 -12.64 21.50 -17.74
C THR A 353 -12.62 22.46 -18.93
N LEU A 354 -11.73 22.22 -19.88
CA LEU A 354 -11.60 23.03 -21.09
C LEU A 354 -12.31 22.37 -22.27
N ARG A 355 -13.31 23.03 -22.86
CA ARG A 355 -13.87 22.62 -24.16
C ARG A 355 -13.09 23.27 -25.29
N VAL A 356 -12.51 22.49 -26.18
CA VAL A 356 -11.86 23.01 -27.39
C VAL A 356 -12.89 22.98 -28.52
N SER A 357 -13.22 24.14 -29.08
CA SER A 357 -14.19 24.24 -30.16
C SER A 357 -13.70 23.54 -31.42
N THR A 358 -14.64 23.19 -32.31
CA THR A 358 -14.29 22.77 -33.67
C THR A 358 -13.83 23.97 -34.48
N ILE A 359 -12.85 23.77 -35.36
CA ILE A 359 -12.42 24.78 -36.33
C ILE A 359 -13.03 24.48 -37.71
N SER A 360 -13.23 25.52 -38.52
CA SER A 360 -13.78 25.44 -39.88
C SER A 360 -12.98 26.33 -40.85
N GLY A 361 -13.35 26.37 -42.12
CA GLY A 361 -12.66 27.21 -43.12
C GLY A 361 -11.39 26.59 -43.68
N PHE A 362 -11.27 25.26 -43.61
CA PHE A 362 -10.15 24.53 -44.20
C PHE A 362 -10.09 24.64 -45.73
N PRO A 363 -8.89 24.55 -46.33
CA PRO A 363 -8.69 24.70 -47.77
C PRO A 363 -9.44 23.63 -48.58
N VAL A 364 -9.81 23.99 -49.81
CA VAL A 364 -10.36 23.07 -50.81
C VAL A 364 -9.20 22.48 -51.61
N VAL A 365 -9.20 21.15 -51.78
CA VAL A 365 -8.22 20.47 -52.65
C VAL A 365 -8.31 21.01 -54.08
N GLN A 366 -7.18 21.24 -54.72
CA GLN A 366 -7.09 21.71 -56.11
C GLN A 366 -6.59 20.59 -57.03
N CYS A 367 -6.87 20.71 -58.33
CA CYS A 367 -6.46 19.74 -59.34
C CYS A 367 -5.92 20.47 -60.56
N ASP A 368 -4.73 20.10 -61.04
CA ASP A 368 -4.06 20.78 -62.17
C ASP A 368 -4.81 20.63 -63.51
N LYS A 369 -5.76 19.68 -63.60
CA LYS A 369 -6.62 19.45 -64.76
C LYS A 369 -8.04 19.98 -64.62
N VAL A 370 -8.34 20.72 -63.55
CA VAL A 370 -9.64 21.36 -63.36
C VAL A 370 -9.58 22.82 -63.80
N SER A 371 -10.41 23.17 -64.78
CA SER A 371 -10.59 24.55 -65.25
C SER A 371 -12.06 24.80 -65.59
N GLY A 372 -12.58 25.97 -65.21
CA GLY A 372 -13.99 26.31 -65.43
C GLY A 372 -14.99 25.31 -64.80
N GLY A 373 -14.61 24.65 -63.70
CA GLY A 373 -15.43 23.63 -63.03
C GLY A 373 -15.48 22.28 -63.75
N ARG A 374 -14.61 22.03 -64.73
CA ARG A 374 -14.54 20.78 -65.50
C ARG A 374 -13.18 20.13 -65.40
N LEU A 375 -13.17 18.80 -65.31
CA LEU A 375 -11.98 17.96 -65.45
C LEU A 375 -12.08 17.26 -66.81
N SER A 376 -11.23 17.64 -67.77
CA SER A 376 -11.28 17.10 -69.14
C SER A 376 -10.29 15.95 -69.33
N LEU A 377 -10.79 14.78 -69.77
CA LEU A 377 -9.96 13.61 -70.06
C LEU A 377 -8.97 13.85 -71.22
N SER A 378 -9.33 14.67 -72.21
CA SER A 378 -8.46 15.04 -73.34
C SER A 378 -7.31 15.96 -72.94
N SER A 379 -7.42 16.65 -71.80
CA SER A 379 -6.28 17.40 -71.21
C SER A 379 -5.20 16.49 -70.59
N ILE A 380 -5.47 15.19 -70.50
CA ILE A 380 -4.57 14.19 -69.92
C ILE A 380 -4.07 13.27 -71.03
N ALA A 381 -2.75 13.19 -71.21
CA ALA A 381 -2.13 12.26 -72.16
C ALA A 381 -2.46 10.79 -71.83
N ASP A 382 -2.34 9.89 -72.80
CA ASP A 382 -2.51 8.46 -72.55
C ASP A 382 -1.43 7.94 -71.60
N GLY A 383 -1.84 7.15 -70.59
CA GLY A 383 -0.98 6.79 -69.45
C GLY A 383 -0.71 7.94 -68.46
N GLY A 384 -1.26 9.13 -68.70
CA GLY A 384 -1.11 10.32 -67.85
C GLY A 384 -1.97 10.31 -66.59
N ARG A 385 -1.84 11.40 -65.81
CA ARG A 385 -2.49 11.60 -64.51
C ARG A 385 -2.89 13.05 -64.27
N ALA A 386 -3.85 13.26 -63.39
CA ALA A 386 -4.16 14.55 -62.80
C ALA A 386 -3.60 14.61 -61.37
N LEU A 387 -2.93 15.71 -61.03
CA LEU A 387 -2.25 15.94 -59.76
C LEU A 387 -3.15 16.75 -58.83
N PHE A 388 -3.18 16.39 -57.55
CA PHE A 388 -3.90 17.13 -56.53
C PHE A 388 -2.95 17.90 -55.63
N THR A 389 -3.31 19.14 -55.31
CA THR A 389 -2.60 19.99 -54.33
C THR A 389 -3.55 20.47 -53.24
N LEU A 390 -3.02 20.73 -52.05
CA LEU A 390 -3.78 21.25 -50.91
C LEU A 390 -3.03 22.43 -50.29
N GLY A 391 -3.71 23.55 -50.07
CA GLY A 391 -3.15 24.70 -49.37
C GLY A 391 -2.90 24.40 -47.89
N SER A 392 -2.11 25.23 -47.21
CA SER A 392 -1.88 25.12 -45.75
C SER A 392 -3.16 25.34 -44.93
N TRP A 393 -3.19 24.80 -43.72
CA TRP A 393 -4.28 25.00 -42.76
C TRP A 393 -3.77 25.31 -41.35
N PRO A 394 -4.61 25.89 -40.46
CA PRO A 394 -4.24 26.11 -39.07
C PRO A 394 -3.80 24.81 -38.39
N PHE A 395 -2.71 24.89 -37.61
CA PHE A 395 -2.09 23.76 -36.92
C PHE A 395 -1.49 22.68 -37.83
N MET A 396 -1.29 22.91 -39.14
CA MET A 396 -0.68 21.93 -40.03
C MET A 396 0.65 21.39 -39.47
N ASP A 397 0.75 20.07 -39.35
CA ASP A 397 1.93 19.38 -38.82
C ASP A 397 2.10 18.00 -39.51
N THR A 398 3.34 17.52 -39.56
CA THR A 398 3.71 16.21 -40.12
C THR A 398 3.14 15.00 -39.36
N SER A 399 2.68 15.18 -38.12
CA SER A 399 2.02 14.13 -37.33
C SER A 399 0.57 13.85 -37.77
N GLN A 400 0.02 14.65 -38.67
CA GLN A 400 -1.35 14.55 -39.15
C GLN A 400 -1.45 13.60 -40.34
N PHE A 401 -2.66 13.10 -40.59
CA PHE A 401 -2.92 12.16 -41.67
C PHE A 401 -4.03 12.67 -42.59
N ILE A 402 -3.88 12.44 -43.90
CA ILE A 402 -4.79 12.90 -44.95
C ILE A 402 -5.45 11.68 -45.61
N ASN A 403 -6.76 11.79 -45.81
CA ASN A 403 -7.55 10.96 -46.72
C ASN A 403 -8.04 11.83 -47.87
N ILE A 404 -7.78 11.39 -49.12
CA ILE A 404 -8.36 12.00 -50.32
C ILE A 404 -9.03 10.92 -51.13
N GLN A 405 -10.30 11.15 -51.47
CA GLN A 405 -11.12 10.22 -52.22
C GLN A 405 -11.81 10.94 -53.38
N VAL A 406 -11.78 10.36 -54.57
CA VAL A 406 -12.60 10.80 -55.70
C VAL A 406 -13.86 9.94 -55.72
N VAL A 407 -15.02 10.57 -55.56
CA VAL A 407 -16.33 9.93 -55.54
C VAL A 407 -17.15 10.39 -56.73
N GLY A 408 -17.90 9.48 -57.35
CA GLY A 408 -18.77 9.79 -58.48
C GLY A 408 -19.56 8.57 -58.93
N LEU A 409 -20.20 8.67 -60.09
CA LEU A 409 -20.87 7.52 -60.73
C LEU A 409 -19.90 6.82 -61.68
N SER A 410 -19.87 5.50 -61.68
CA SER A 410 -19.18 4.69 -62.68
C SER A 410 -19.87 4.80 -64.04
N VAL A 411 -19.21 4.35 -65.10
CA VAL A 411 -19.82 4.22 -66.45
C VAL A 411 -21.14 3.43 -66.41
N GLY A 412 -21.25 2.42 -65.53
CA GLY A 412 -22.46 1.63 -65.31
C GLY A 412 -23.52 2.28 -64.40
N GLY A 413 -23.31 3.53 -63.96
CA GLY A 413 -24.25 4.28 -63.12
C GLY A 413 -24.26 3.91 -61.64
N GLN A 414 -23.29 3.12 -61.17
CA GLN A 414 -23.14 2.76 -59.74
C GLN A 414 -22.21 3.75 -59.03
N ASN A 415 -22.34 3.92 -57.71
CA ASN A 415 -21.39 4.72 -56.95
C ASN A 415 -19.99 4.12 -57.04
N LEU A 416 -19.00 4.94 -57.40
CA LEU A 416 -17.59 4.59 -57.46
C LEU A 416 -16.81 5.53 -56.55
N THR A 417 -15.89 4.97 -55.77
CA THR A 417 -14.93 5.71 -54.94
C THR A 417 -13.54 5.20 -55.26
N ILE A 418 -12.60 6.13 -55.49
CA ILE A 418 -11.19 5.84 -55.68
C ILE A 418 -10.41 6.60 -54.61
N ASP A 419 -9.68 5.86 -53.78
CA ASP A 419 -8.78 6.43 -52.78
C ASP A 419 -7.51 6.95 -53.48
N VAL A 420 -7.29 8.26 -53.43
CA VAL A 420 -6.07 8.93 -53.91
C VAL A 420 -4.99 8.87 -52.85
N LEU A 421 -5.37 9.21 -51.61
CA LEU A 421 -4.55 9.05 -50.41
C LEU A 421 -5.41 8.37 -49.35
N LYS A 422 -4.82 7.40 -48.67
CA LYS A 422 -5.44 6.70 -47.54
C LYS A 422 -4.47 6.74 -46.36
N GLU A 423 -4.91 7.35 -45.28
CA GLU A 423 -4.20 7.53 -44.02
C GLU A 423 -2.74 7.95 -44.22
N SER A 424 -2.50 8.82 -45.20
CA SER A 424 -1.16 9.21 -45.62
C SER A 424 -0.68 10.38 -44.75
N PRO A 425 0.53 10.35 -44.18
CA PRO A 425 1.01 11.44 -43.36
C PRO A 425 1.16 12.74 -44.16
N VAL A 426 0.99 13.88 -43.51
CA VAL A 426 1.34 15.18 -44.10
C VAL A 426 2.85 15.18 -44.41
N PRO A 427 3.26 15.40 -45.68
CA PRO A 427 4.65 15.16 -46.09
C PRO A 427 5.63 16.19 -45.51
N HIS A 428 5.21 17.44 -45.39
CA HIS A 428 5.94 18.57 -44.82
C HIS A 428 4.98 19.74 -44.61
N VAL A 429 5.39 20.75 -43.83
CA VAL A 429 4.63 22.00 -43.64
C VAL A 429 5.05 23.01 -44.71
N ALA A 430 4.12 23.45 -45.55
CA ALA A 430 4.31 24.47 -46.58
C ALA A 430 2.96 25.13 -46.94
N ASP A 431 3.01 26.29 -47.61
CA ASP A 431 1.82 27.02 -48.08
C ASP A 431 0.93 26.17 -48.99
N THR A 432 1.51 25.24 -49.74
CA THR A 432 0.80 24.26 -50.58
C THR A 432 1.62 22.99 -50.68
N ILE A 433 0.95 21.84 -50.58
CA ILE A 433 1.57 20.51 -50.68
C ILE A 433 0.94 19.68 -51.81
N ASP A 434 1.76 18.81 -52.42
CA ASP A 434 1.27 17.79 -53.34
C ASP A 434 0.61 16.65 -52.56
N VAL A 435 -0.63 16.30 -52.91
CA VAL A 435 -1.46 15.33 -52.18
C VAL A 435 -1.98 14.21 -53.09
N GLY A 436 -1.07 13.65 -53.89
CA GLY A 436 -1.33 12.48 -54.72
C GLY A 436 -1.89 12.81 -56.10
N HIS A 437 -2.34 11.77 -56.79
CA HIS A 437 -2.80 11.87 -58.17
C HIS A 437 -3.83 10.80 -58.50
N ILE A 438 -4.62 11.02 -59.55
CA ILE A 438 -5.51 10.02 -60.13
C ILE A 438 -5.12 9.79 -61.61
N THR A 439 -5.06 8.52 -62.01
CA THR A 439 -4.67 8.15 -63.38
C THR A 439 -5.81 8.41 -64.36
N LYS A 440 -5.48 8.65 -65.64
CA LYS A 440 -6.50 8.75 -66.70
C LYS A 440 -7.35 7.47 -66.77
N THR A 441 -6.72 6.31 -66.61
CA THR A 441 -7.40 4.99 -66.58
C THR A 441 -8.42 4.90 -65.47
N ASP A 442 -8.11 5.41 -64.28
CA ASP A 442 -9.06 5.46 -63.17
C ASP A 442 -10.19 6.45 -63.41
N LEU A 443 -9.88 7.63 -63.96
CA LEU A 443 -10.88 8.63 -64.32
C LEU A 443 -11.87 8.09 -65.38
N GLN A 444 -11.40 7.28 -66.34
CA GLN A 444 -12.23 6.64 -67.37
C GLN A 444 -13.24 5.63 -66.81
N ARG A 445 -13.11 5.20 -65.55
CA ARG A 445 -14.08 4.33 -64.89
C ARG A 445 -15.32 5.12 -64.43
N PHE A 446 -15.22 6.44 -64.31
CA PHE A 446 -16.34 7.32 -63.99
C PHE A 446 -17.14 7.71 -65.24
N LYS A 447 -18.40 8.09 -65.03
CA LYS A 447 -19.32 8.51 -66.09
C LYS A 447 -18.96 9.90 -66.62
N THR A 448 -18.62 10.01 -67.90
CA THR A 448 -18.48 11.30 -68.59
C THR A 448 -19.78 12.11 -68.51
N GLY A 449 -19.68 13.41 -68.27
CA GLY A 449 -20.78 14.32 -67.98
C GLY A 449 -21.29 14.23 -66.54
N GLY A 450 -20.78 13.30 -65.73
CA GLY A 450 -21.10 13.15 -64.31
C GLY A 450 -20.35 14.13 -63.41
N LEU A 451 -20.93 14.44 -62.27
CA LEU A 451 -20.26 15.18 -61.20
C LEU A 451 -19.29 14.26 -60.46
N LEU A 452 -18.05 14.72 -60.30
CA LEU A 452 -17.10 14.15 -59.36
C LEU A 452 -17.08 14.98 -58.08
N GLU A 453 -16.81 14.34 -56.95
CA GLU A 453 -16.50 15.02 -55.69
C GLU A 453 -15.17 14.48 -55.17
N VAL A 454 -14.17 15.35 -55.10
CA VAL A 454 -12.90 15.06 -54.44
C VAL A 454 -13.04 15.47 -52.98
N ARG A 455 -13.17 14.48 -52.10
CA ARG A 455 -13.35 14.65 -50.66
C ARG A 455 -12.01 14.58 -49.97
N THR A 456 -11.75 15.55 -49.11
CA THR A 456 -10.54 15.59 -48.28
C THR A 456 -10.95 15.52 -46.83
N LYS A 457 -10.28 14.67 -46.05
CA LYS A 457 -10.39 14.66 -44.59
C LYS A 457 -9.01 14.60 -43.97
N VAL A 458 -8.81 15.31 -42.87
CA VAL A 458 -7.55 15.32 -42.11
C VAL A 458 -7.80 14.86 -40.69
N SER A 459 -6.95 13.96 -40.20
CA SER A 459 -6.90 13.57 -38.80
C SER A 459 -5.81 14.33 -38.07
N PHE A 460 -6.18 14.90 -36.93
CA PHE A 460 -5.28 15.64 -36.05
C PHE A 460 -4.89 14.83 -34.81
N ASP A 461 -5.50 13.67 -34.60
CA ASP A 461 -5.45 12.86 -33.38
C ASP A 461 -5.12 11.39 -33.67
N GLU A 462 -4.04 11.16 -34.43
CA GLU A 462 -3.53 9.82 -34.76
C GLU A 462 -4.58 8.89 -35.38
N LYS A 463 -5.38 9.42 -36.31
CA LYS A 463 -6.40 8.70 -37.11
C LYS A 463 -7.67 8.33 -36.32
N VAL A 464 -7.79 8.76 -35.07
CA VAL A 464 -8.99 8.51 -34.24
C VAL A 464 -10.21 9.21 -34.81
N SER A 465 -10.07 10.47 -35.24
CA SER A 465 -11.12 11.23 -35.89
C SER A 465 -10.64 11.92 -37.17
N TRP A 466 -11.60 12.27 -38.04
CA TRP A 466 -11.34 12.79 -39.37
C TRP A 466 -12.19 14.03 -39.63
N LEU A 467 -11.55 15.20 -39.63
CA LEU A 467 -12.22 16.47 -39.92
C LEU A 467 -12.36 16.68 -41.43
N PRO A 468 -13.55 17.02 -41.93
CA PRO A 468 -13.76 17.28 -43.36
C PRO A 468 -13.17 18.62 -43.76
N PHE A 469 -12.46 18.61 -44.89
CA PHE A 469 -11.97 19.80 -45.59
C PHE A 469 -12.92 20.13 -46.74
N GLY A 470 -12.71 21.28 -47.39
CA GLY A 470 -13.51 21.66 -48.55
C GLY A 470 -13.34 20.68 -49.72
N SER A 471 -14.45 20.27 -50.33
CA SER A 471 -14.45 19.35 -51.48
C SER A 471 -14.35 20.08 -52.83
N LEU A 472 -13.57 19.53 -53.76
CA LEU A 472 -13.58 19.96 -55.17
C LEU A 472 -14.68 19.22 -55.93
N ARG A 473 -15.50 19.92 -56.72
CA ARG A 473 -16.66 19.32 -57.40
C ARG A 473 -16.68 19.57 -58.91
N PRO A 474 -15.77 18.97 -59.70
CA PRO A 474 -15.74 19.17 -61.13
C PRO A 474 -16.72 18.26 -61.86
N THR A 475 -17.23 18.69 -63.01
CA THR A 475 -17.87 17.77 -63.97
C THR A 475 -16.81 17.09 -64.81
N LEU A 476 -16.85 15.76 -64.93
CA LEU A 476 -15.96 15.02 -65.81
C LEU A 476 -16.38 15.27 -67.27
N SER A 477 -15.49 15.77 -68.10
CA SER A 477 -15.71 15.90 -69.54
C SER A 477 -14.71 15.05 -70.31
N ASN A 478 -15.03 14.78 -71.58
CA ASN A 478 -14.01 14.29 -72.50
C ASN A 478 -12.97 15.36 -72.78
#